data_AF-A0A9W4WZ54-F1
#
_entry.id   AF-A0A9W4WZ54-F1
#
_cell.length_a   1.000
_cell.length_b   1.000
_cell.length_c   1.000
_cell.angle_alpha   90.00
_cell.angle_beta   90.00
_cell.angle_gamma   90.00
#
_symmetry.space_group_name_H-M   'P 1'
#
loop_
_entity.id
_entity.type
_entity.pdbx_description
1 polymer ?
#
loop_
_entity_poly.entity_id
_entity_poly.type
_entity_poly.pdbx_seq_one_letter_code
_entity_poly.pdbx_strand_id
1 'polypeptide(L)'
;MNITHPLGNEVSKASFSCYTSEEIKKLSVKEIVDPIIFDAVGIPNEGGLYDPALGPFTHSAFCGTCNLDFYRCPGHFGHIELPVPVYNPLFFVHSLALLRSICLECHHFKLNLSLTFQYTAKLKLLKHGLLLESQMVDGIDQFVKMSLKKGDEKHKLTAIIAERKKIILEFLHTCSKIKQCGRCGSFSASFKKEGYSKIFRKQLSIKYQKLQGDHFIKSRKRNSPAEEIISENDEVDNNTTSSKFGNEFITPGALRDHFLKLFVNESELCTMLYCAQGLLSDVMGFRHKSPKAVNANMFFIDVVAVPPTRFRPANIVHDKTMENPQNEHLIRILNARQGFLNYAAKMNECK
;
A
#
# COMPACT_ATOMS: atom_id res chain seq x y z
N MET A 1 0.91 13.54 -38.56
CA MET A 1 1.70 14.71 -38.09
C MET A 1 1.50 15.82 -39.11
N ASN A 2 0.85 16.93 -38.72
CA ASN A 2 0.55 18.02 -39.65
C ASN A 2 1.56 19.16 -39.44
N ILE A 3 2.40 19.42 -40.44
CA ILE A 3 3.46 20.44 -40.40
C ILE A 3 2.91 21.87 -40.28
N THR A 4 1.63 22.10 -40.60
CA THR A 4 0.98 23.41 -40.45
C THR A 4 0.54 23.72 -39.02
N HIS A 5 0.63 22.75 -38.11
CA HIS A 5 0.26 22.90 -36.70
C HIS A 5 1.43 22.48 -35.78
N PRO A 6 2.44 23.34 -35.60
CA PRO A 6 3.55 23.04 -34.69
C PRO A 6 3.06 23.00 -33.23
N LEU A 7 3.56 22.03 -32.47
CA LEU A 7 3.33 21.95 -31.02
C LEU A 7 4.51 22.61 -30.30
N GLY A 8 4.26 23.68 -29.54
CA GLY A 8 5.30 24.40 -28.81
C GLY A 8 5.72 23.77 -27.48
N ASN A 9 4.96 22.78 -26.99
CA ASN A 9 5.23 22.10 -25.73
C ASN A 9 5.72 20.66 -25.99
N GLU A 10 6.80 20.28 -25.32
CA GLU A 10 7.33 18.93 -25.32
C GLU A 10 7.31 18.32 -23.91
N VAL A 11 7.09 17.00 -23.84
CA VAL A 11 7.17 16.26 -22.58
C VAL A 11 8.62 16.05 -22.22
N SER A 12 9.11 16.78 -21.22
CA SER A 12 10.50 16.65 -20.76
C SER A 12 10.71 15.48 -19.79
N LYS A 13 9.72 15.20 -18.93
CA LYS A 13 9.85 14.24 -17.81
C LYS A 13 8.53 13.58 -17.46
N ALA A 14 8.62 12.36 -16.94
CA ALA A 14 7.51 11.65 -16.32
C ALA A 14 7.87 11.27 -14.88
N SER A 15 6.88 11.36 -13.98
CA SER A 15 7.00 10.91 -12.59
C SER A 15 5.97 9.83 -12.29
N PHE A 16 6.37 8.83 -11.52
CA PHE A 16 5.50 7.73 -11.12
C PHE A 16 5.05 7.91 -9.68
N SER A 17 3.75 7.72 -9.44
CA SER A 17 3.16 7.72 -8.11
C SER A 17 1.90 6.86 -8.12
N CYS A 18 1.47 6.39 -6.95
CA CYS A 18 0.17 5.75 -6.79
C CYS A 18 -0.94 6.80 -6.69
N TYR A 19 -2.07 6.54 -7.34
CA TYR A 19 -3.30 7.30 -7.10
C TYR A 19 -3.84 6.99 -5.70
N THR A 20 -4.30 8.03 -5.02
CA THR A 20 -5.11 7.91 -3.82
C THR A 20 -6.57 7.68 -4.20
N SER A 21 -7.36 7.10 -3.29
CA SER A 21 -8.80 6.90 -3.46
C SER A 21 -9.52 8.21 -3.79
N GLU A 22 -9.13 9.32 -3.15
CA GLU A 22 -9.66 10.66 -3.41
C GLU A 22 -9.32 11.18 -4.81
N GLU A 23 -8.12 10.93 -5.31
CA GLU A 23 -7.74 11.35 -6.67
C GLU A 23 -8.52 10.58 -7.71
N ILE A 24 -8.73 9.28 -7.52
CA ILE A 24 -9.55 8.46 -8.43
C ILE A 24 -10.99 9.00 -8.43
N LYS A 25 -11.56 9.30 -7.27
CA LYS A 25 -12.90 9.89 -7.16
C LYS A 25 -12.98 11.27 -7.84
N LYS A 26 -11.95 12.11 -7.73
CA LYS A 26 -11.87 13.42 -8.41
C LYS A 26 -11.73 13.31 -9.94
N LEU A 27 -11.01 12.29 -10.42
CA LEU A 27 -10.87 12.00 -11.84
C LEU A 27 -12.13 11.37 -12.43
N SER A 28 -12.91 10.69 -11.59
CA SER A 28 -14.08 9.95 -12.01
C SER A 28 -15.30 10.84 -12.16
N VAL A 29 -16.09 10.57 -13.19
CA VAL A 29 -17.35 11.28 -13.46
C VAL A 29 -18.57 10.56 -12.89
N LYS A 30 -18.44 9.27 -12.55
CA LYS A 30 -19.56 8.41 -12.14
C LYS A 30 -19.07 7.22 -11.30
N GLU A 31 -19.77 6.91 -10.21
CA GLU A 31 -19.63 5.64 -9.51
C GLU A 31 -20.42 4.55 -10.26
N ILE A 32 -19.77 3.43 -10.53
CA ILE A 32 -20.34 2.26 -11.17
C ILE A 32 -20.76 1.27 -10.09
N VAL A 33 -22.06 0.96 -10.08
CA VAL A 33 -22.69 0.15 -9.02
C VAL A 33 -23.41 -1.06 -9.56
N ASP A 34 -23.93 -0.98 -10.79
CA ASP A 34 -24.73 -2.04 -11.40
C ASP A 34 -23.82 -3.03 -12.15
N PRO A 35 -23.80 -4.33 -11.78
CA PRO A 35 -23.11 -5.35 -12.56
C PRO A 35 -23.81 -5.67 -13.90
N ILE A 36 -25.08 -5.30 -14.06
CA ILE A 36 -25.84 -5.51 -15.29
C ILE A 36 -25.44 -4.43 -16.30
N ILE A 37 -25.04 -4.86 -17.49
CA ILE A 37 -24.47 -3.98 -18.51
C ILE A 37 -25.55 -3.40 -19.42
N PHE A 38 -26.47 -4.24 -19.87
CA PHE A 38 -27.52 -3.91 -20.82
C PHE A 38 -28.89 -4.28 -20.25
N ASP A 39 -29.90 -3.49 -20.60
CA ASP A 39 -31.30 -3.79 -20.33
C ASP A 39 -31.86 -4.86 -21.29
N ALA A 40 -33.14 -5.20 -21.13
CA ALA A 40 -33.83 -6.17 -21.98
C ALA A 40 -33.93 -5.74 -23.46
N VAL A 41 -33.70 -4.47 -23.77
CA VAL A 41 -33.76 -3.88 -25.12
C VAL A 41 -32.36 -3.74 -25.74
N GLY A 42 -31.30 -4.04 -24.98
CA GLY A 42 -29.90 -3.94 -25.42
C GLY A 42 -29.30 -2.54 -25.26
N ILE A 43 -29.94 -1.66 -24.48
CA ILE A 43 -29.43 -0.32 -24.16
C ILE A 43 -28.54 -0.42 -22.92
N PRO A 44 -27.38 0.28 -22.88
CA PRO A 44 -26.55 0.34 -21.68
C PRO A 44 -27.30 0.86 -20.45
N ASN A 45 -27.21 0.15 -19.34
CA ASN A 45 -27.80 0.58 -18.06
C ASN A 45 -27.09 1.81 -17.49
N GLU A 46 -27.86 2.73 -16.91
CA GLU A 46 -27.32 3.79 -16.06
C GLU A 46 -26.67 3.19 -14.81
N GLY A 47 -25.47 3.65 -14.45
CA GLY A 47 -24.68 3.09 -13.35
C GLY A 47 -24.00 1.76 -13.65
N GLY A 48 -24.11 1.26 -14.89
CA GLY A 48 -23.41 0.08 -15.40
C GLY A 48 -22.08 0.40 -16.09
N LEU A 49 -21.38 -0.63 -16.60
CA LEU A 49 -20.03 -0.47 -17.17
C LEU A 49 -19.95 0.26 -18.52
N TYR A 50 -21.09 0.44 -19.20
CA TYR A 50 -21.24 1.24 -20.42
C TYR A 50 -22.12 2.47 -20.22
N ASP A 51 -22.21 2.97 -18.97
CA ASP A 51 -22.91 4.22 -18.66
C ASP A 51 -22.48 5.35 -19.64
N PRO A 52 -23.45 6.06 -20.26
CA PRO A 52 -23.17 7.13 -21.22
C PRO A 52 -22.22 8.23 -20.72
N ALA A 53 -22.14 8.44 -19.40
CA ALA A 53 -21.21 9.39 -18.79
C ALA A 53 -19.74 9.00 -19.05
N LEU A 54 -19.42 7.71 -19.19
CA LEU A 54 -18.06 7.22 -19.47
C LEU A 54 -17.65 7.40 -20.94
N GLY A 55 -18.62 7.64 -21.82
CA GLY A 55 -18.44 7.78 -23.25
C GLY A 55 -19.55 7.07 -24.03
N PRO A 56 -19.76 7.44 -25.30
CA PRO A 56 -20.78 6.82 -26.14
C PRO A 56 -20.42 5.36 -26.43
N PHE A 57 -21.41 4.48 -26.31
CA PHE A 57 -21.27 3.06 -26.63
C PHE A 57 -21.37 2.79 -28.14
N THR A 58 -22.26 3.47 -28.84
CA THR A 58 -22.48 3.36 -30.30
C THR A 58 -22.04 4.62 -31.04
N HIS A 59 -21.87 4.52 -32.36
CA HIS A 59 -21.51 5.65 -33.22
C HIS A 59 -22.55 6.78 -33.25
N SER A 60 -23.82 6.46 -33.01
CA SER A 60 -24.94 7.43 -33.01
C SER A 60 -25.19 8.06 -31.65
N ALA A 61 -24.57 7.54 -30.58
CA ALA A 61 -24.75 8.04 -29.24
C ALA A 61 -23.82 9.24 -28.95
N PHE A 62 -24.25 10.09 -28.01
CA PHE A 62 -23.45 11.18 -27.46
C PHE A 62 -22.99 10.84 -26.05
N CYS A 63 -21.84 11.37 -25.66
CA CYS A 63 -21.35 11.22 -24.29
C CYS A 63 -22.20 12.05 -23.30
N GLY A 64 -22.64 11.44 -22.20
CA GLY A 64 -23.37 12.14 -21.14
C GLY A 64 -22.53 13.14 -20.33
N THR A 65 -21.20 13.13 -20.47
CA THR A 65 -20.29 14.06 -19.76
C THR A 65 -19.85 15.22 -20.65
N CYS A 66 -19.29 14.94 -21.84
CA CYS A 66 -18.75 15.99 -22.71
C CYS A 66 -19.64 16.37 -23.88
N ASN A 67 -20.78 15.69 -24.09
CA ASN A 67 -21.71 15.89 -25.21
C ASN A 67 -21.06 15.78 -26.61
N LEU A 68 -19.87 15.19 -26.70
CA LEU A 68 -19.22 14.89 -27.97
C LEU A 68 -19.70 13.54 -28.50
N ASP A 69 -19.65 13.39 -29.82
CA ASP A 69 -19.92 12.14 -30.51
C ASP A 69 -18.83 11.07 -30.26
N PHE A 70 -19.04 9.88 -30.82
CA PHE A 70 -18.15 8.73 -30.71
C PHE A 70 -16.70 8.99 -31.15
N TYR A 71 -16.50 9.83 -32.17
CA TYR A 71 -15.16 10.06 -32.73
C TYR A 71 -14.38 11.13 -31.97
N ARG A 72 -15.07 12.11 -31.40
CA ARG A 72 -14.46 13.26 -30.71
C ARG A 72 -14.35 13.08 -29.21
N CYS A 73 -15.17 12.21 -28.60
CA CYS A 73 -15.12 11.97 -27.16
C CYS A 73 -13.75 11.40 -26.72
N PRO A 74 -13.06 12.03 -25.75
CA PRO A 74 -11.80 11.50 -25.22
C PRO A 74 -12.02 10.26 -24.34
N GLY A 75 -13.24 10.07 -23.80
CA GLY A 75 -13.58 9.08 -22.79
C GLY A 75 -13.37 9.60 -21.37
N HIS A 76 -14.23 9.19 -20.44
CA HIS A 76 -14.20 9.63 -19.04
C HIS A 76 -14.09 8.44 -18.07
N PHE A 77 -13.36 8.61 -16.98
CA PHE A 77 -13.15 7.55 -16.00
C PHE A 77 -14.37 7.36 -15.09
N GLY A 78 -14.71 6.11 -14.81
CA GLY A 78 -15.61 5.73 -13.73
C GLY A 78 -14.83 5.28 -12.51
N HIS A 79 -15.52 4.95 -11.44
CA HIS A 79 -14.92 4.26 -10.32
C HIS A 79 -15.89 3.29 -9.64
N ILE A 80 -15.34 2.26 -9.00
CA ILE A 80 -16.08 1.34 -8.13
C ILE A 80 -15.56 1.53 -6.72
N GLU A 81 -16.44 1.88 -5.79
CA GLU A 81 -16.11 1.98 -4.38
C GLU A 81 -16.23 0.61 -3.70
N LEU A 82 -15.13 0.13 -3.12
CA LEU A 82 -15.09 -1.14 -2.40
C LEU A 82 -15.56 -0.91 -0.95
N PRO A 83 -16.42 -1.80 -0.40
CA PRO A 83 -16.97 -1.62 0.94
C PRO A 83 -15.92 -1.82 2.04
N VAL A 84 -14.81 -2.48 1.72
CA VAL A 84 -13.66 -2.70 2.61
C VAL A 84 -12.36 -2.59 1.81
N PRO A 85 -11.25 -2.15 2.44
CA PRO A 85 -9.96 -2.13 1.77
C PRO A 85 -9.55 -3.54 1.37
N VAL A 86 -8.98 -3.69 0.17
CA VAL A 86 -8.33 -4.92 -0.28
C VAL A 86 -6.84 -4.68 -0.44
N TYR A 87 -6.04 -5.74 -0.34
CA TYR A 87 -4.60 -5.62 -0.59
C TYR A 87 -4.35 -5.20 -2.03
N ASN A 88 -3.41 -4.26 -2.24
CA ASN A 88 -2.92 -3.95 -3.57
C ASN A 88 -2.02 -5.11 -4.06
N PRO A 89 -2.41 -5.86 -5.11
CA PRO A 89 -1.66 -7.02 -5.56
C PRO A 89 -0.22 -6.68 -6.00
N LEU A 90 -0.01 -5.47 -6.55
CA LEU A 90 1.31 -5.00 -6.99
C LEU A 90 2.29 -4.83 -5.82
N PHE A 91 1.77 -4.48 -4.65
CA PHE A 91 2.58 -4.27 -3.45
C PHE A 91 2.47 -5.39 -2.43
N PHE A 92 1.68 -6.44 -2.65
CA PHE A 92 1.42 -7.49 -1.64
C PHE A 92 2.71 -8.11 -1.06
N VAL A 93 3.71 -8.37 -1.90
CA VAL A 93 5.01 -8.91 -1.46
C VAL A 93 5.75 -7.89 -0.58
N HIS A 94 5.69 -6.61 -0.93
CA HIS A 94 6.27 -5.51 -0.15
C HIS A 94 5.52 -5.31 1.16
N SER A 95 4.18 -5.40 1.16
CA SER A 95 3.36 -5.38 2.38
C SER A 95 3.77 -6.51 3.32
N LEU A 96 3.97 -7.72 2.81
CA LEU A 96 4.39 -8.84 3.65
C LEU A 96 5.81 -8.67 4.21
N ALA A 97 6.74 -8.12 3.41
CA ALA A 97 8.07 -7.78 3.88
C ALA A 97 8.00 -6.73 5.00
N LEU A 98 7.24 -5.65 4.79
CA LEU A 98 7.05 -4.59 5.77
C LEU A 98 6.41 -5.11 7.06
N LEU A 99 5.33 -5.90 6.96
CA LEU A 99 4.67 -6.54 8.09
C LEU A 99 5.65 -7.39 8.92
N ARG A 100 6.55 -8.13 8.26
CA ARG A 100 7.57 -8.92 8.95
C ARG A 100 8.63 -8.06 9.63
N SER A 101 8.81 -6.82 9.21
CA SER A 101 9.84 -5.90 9.71
C SER A 101 9.38 -5.01 10.86
N ILE A 102 8.07 -4.95 11.13
CA ILE A 102 7.48 -4.06 12.15
C ILE A 102 7.06 -4.79 13.42
N CYS A 103 7.10 -4.08 14.54
CA CYS A 103 6.48 -4.54 15.77
C CYS A 103 4.99 -4.14 15.77
N LEU A 104 4.10 -5.12 15.95
CA LEU A 104 2.65 -4.85 16.00
C LEU A 104 2.18 -4.21 17.31
N GLU A 105 3.05 -4.13 18.32
CA GLU A 105 2.74 -3.50 19.62
C GLU A 105 3.11 -2.02 19.63
N CYS A 106 4.37 -1.69 19.31
CA CYS A 106 4.85 -0.30 19.35
C CYS A 106 4.78 0.41 17.99
N HIS A 107 4.46 -0.29 16.90
CA HIS A 107 4.37 0.25 15.54
C HIS A 107 5.63 0.99 15.08
N HIS A 108 6.80 0.44 15.41
CA HIS A 108 8.09 0.84 14.90
C HIS A 108 8.78 -0.35 14.23
N PHE A 109 9.86 -0.12 13.51
CA PHE A 109 10.70 -1.22 13.02
C PHE A 109 11.31 -2.00 14.19
N LYS A 110 11.46 -3.32 14.02
CA LYS A 110 11.95 -4.21 15.10
C LYS A 110 13.42 -3.99 15.45
N LEU A 111 14.18 -3.30 14.59
CA LEU A 111 15.59 -3.01 14.79
C LEU A 111 15.81 -2.18 16.07
N ASN A 112 17.02 -2.30 16.61
CA ASN A 112 17.49 -1.39 17.65
C ASN A 112 17.69 0.01 17.05
N LEU A 113 17.67 1.04 17.91
CA LEU A 113 17.81 2.43 17.48
C LEU A 113 19.11 2.67 16.72
N SER A 114 20.23 2.11 17.19
CA SER A 114 21.56 2.29 16.57
C SER A 114 21.59 1.82 15.11
N LEU A 115 21.14 0.58 14.82
CA LEU A 115 21.10 0.10 13.44
C LEU A 115 20.08 0.87 12.60
N THR A 116 18.91 1.21 13.17
CA THR A 116 17.93 2.06 12.46
C THR A 116 18.55 3.39 12.04
N PHE A 117 19.34 4.03 12.91
CA PHE A 117 20.07 5.25 12.58
C PHE A 117 21.13 5.03 11.51
N GLN A 118 21.89 3.92 11.55
CA GLN A 118 22.86 3.58 10.51
C GLN A 118 22.19 3.45 9.13
N TYR A 119 21.12 2.67 9.02
CA TYR A 119 20.38 2.53 7.75
C TYR A 119 19.78 3.85 7.28
N THR A 120 19.24 4.64 8.21
CA THR A 120 18.72 5.98 7.93
C THR A 120 19.80 6.89 7.36
N ALA A 121 20.98 6.90 7.98
CA ALA A 121 22.13 7.69 7.52
C ALA A 121 22.58 7.26 6.11
N LYS A 122 22.72 5.95 5.86
CA LYS A 122 23.07 5.43 4.53
C LYS A 122 22.07 5.88 3.46
N LEU A 123 20.77 5.74 3.73
CA LEU A 123 19.73 6.14 2.77
C LEU A 123 19.71 7.66 2.53
N LYS A 124 20.00 8.47 3.55
CA LYS A 124 20.17 9.93 3.41
C LYS A 124 21.37 10.28 2.55
N LEU A 125 22.52 9.65 2.78
CA LEU A 125 23.73 9.87 1.97
C LEU A 125 23.50 9.49 0.51
N LEU A 126 22.90 8.32 0.27
CA LEU A 126 22.56 7.90 -1.08
C LEU A 126 21.59 8.87 -1.75
N LYS A 127 20.59 9.42 -1.03
CA LYS A 127 19.67 10.44 -1.56
C LYS A 127 20.43 11.64 -2.16
N HIS A 128 21.56 12.02 -1.59
CA HIS A 128 22.40 13.12 -2.06
C HIS A 128 23.51 12.68 -3.03
N GLY A 129 23.54 11.40 -3.43
CA GLY A 129 24.53 10.84 -4.35
C GLY A 129 25.88 10.48 -3.74
N LEU A 130 25.97 10.49 -2.39
CA LEU A 130 27.18 10.23 -1.62
C LEU A 130 27.37 8.72 -1.41
N LEU A 131 27.82 8.02 -2.45
CA LEU A 131 27.95 6.56 -2.47
C LEU A 131 29.04 6.05 -1.51
N LEU A 132 30.23 6.65 -1.57
CA LEU A 132 31.37 6.22 -0.76
C LEU A 132 31.11 6.46 0.73
N GLU A 133 30.56 7.62 1.06
CA GLU A 133 30.17 7.99 2.41
C GLU A 133 29.12 7.02 2.97
N SER A 134 28.15 6.62 2.14
CA SER A 134 27.16 5.60 2.54
C SER A 134 27.80 4.26 2.88
N GLN A 135 28.86 3.84 2.18
CA GLN A 135 29.58 2.61 2.47
C GLN A 135 30.44 2.75 3.74
N MET A 136 30.96 3.94 4.00
CA MET A 136 31.75 4.25 5.20
C MET A 136 30.93 4.23 6.49
N VAL A 137 29.60 4.37 6.43
CA VAL A 137 28.72 4.29 7.62
C VAL A 137 28.87 2.97 8.38
N ASP A 138 29.16 1.86 7.69
CA ASP A 138 29.41 0.57 8.34
C ASP A 138 30.69 0.56 9.19
N GLY A 139 31.63 1.44 8.86
CA GLY A 139 32.95 1.53 9.48
C GLY A 139 33.08 2.68 10.47
N ILE A 140 32.01 3.25 11.02
CA ILE A 140 32.09 4.42 11.92
C ILE A 140 33.01 4.18 13.15
N ASP A 141 33.14 2.93 13.63
CA ASP A 141 34.11 2.56 14.67
C ASP A 141 35.58 2.63 14.21
N GLN A 142 35.85 2.52 12.91
CA GLN A 142 37.18 2.68 12.28
C GLN A 142 37.38 4.08 11.65
N PHE A 143 36.30 4.83 11.43
CA PHE A 143 36.29 6.05 10.61
C PHE A 143 36.83 7.31 11.30
N VAL A 144 36.74 7.38 12.63
CA VAL A 144 37.23 8.52 13.41
C VAL A 144 38.75 8.74 13.23
N LYS A 145 39.50 7.73 12.73
CA LYS A 145 40.95 7.83 12.48
C LYS A 145 41.36 8.19 11.06
N MET A 146 40.47 8.21 10.07
CA MET A 146 40.85 8.35 8.64
C MET A 146 40.19 9.53 7.91
N SER A 147 39.62 10.47 8.63
CA SER A 147 39.10 11.69 8.01
C SER A 147 40.21 12.50 7.33
N LEU A 148 39.88 12.96 6.12
CA LEU A 148 40.62 13.84 5.20
C LEU A 148 41.56 13.16 4.20
N LYS A 149 40.98 12.64 3.10
CA LYS A 149 41.57 12.75 1.74
C LYS A 149 40.57 12.41 0.62
N LYS A 150 40.18 13.46 -0.13
CA LYS A 150 39.68 13.52 -1.53
C LYS A 150 38.40 12.71 -1.86
N GLY A 151 37.48 13.14 -2.72
CA GLY A 151 37.37 14.24 -3.66
C GLY A 151 36.04 14.06 -4.43
N ASP A 152 35.59 15.13 -5.08
CA ASP A 152 34.25 15.30 -5.65
C ASP A 152 34.03 14.45 -6.94
N GLU A 153 33.85 13.13 -6.80
CA GLU A 153 33.45 12.25 -7.92
C GLU A 153 31.93 12.04 -7.94
N LYS A 154 31.27 12.61 -8.96
CA LYS A 154 29.87 12.30 -9.27
C LYS A 154 29.75 10.85 -9.71
N HIS A 155 29.22 10.00 -8.83
CA HIS A 155 28.98 8.59 -9.12
C HIS A 155 27.86 8.41 -10.16
N LYS A 156 27.97 7.35 -10.99
CA LYS A 156 26.92 6.99 -11.95
C LYS A 156 25.60 6.73 -11.20
N LEU A 157 24.52 7.40 -11.60
CA LEU A 157 23.19 7.26 -11.00
C LEU A 157 22.74 5.79 -10.88
N THR A 158 23.06 4.95 -11.87
CA THR A 158 22.75 3.52 -11.86
C THR A 158 23.38 2.79 -10.67
N ALA A 159 24.62 3.14 -10.30
CA ALA A 159 25.31 2.55 -9.15
C ALA A 159 24.65 2.96 -7.83
N ILE A 160 24.27 4.24 -7.71
CA ILE A 160 23.56 4.77 -6.53
C ILE A 160 22.19 4.08 -6.38
N ILE A 161 21.43 3.91 -7.47
CA ILE A 161 20.14 3.20 -7.45
C ILE A 161 20.32 1.73 -7.06
N ALA A 162 21.35 1.06 -7.59
CA ALA A 162 21.63 -0.33 -7.26
C ALA A 162 21.99 -0.50 -5.78
N GLU A 163 22.85 0.35 -5.23
CA GLU A 163 23.22 0.30 -3.81
C GLU A 163 22.02 0.63 -2.91
N ARG A 164 21.23 1.64 -3.27
CA ARG A 164 19.99 1.97 -2.56
C ARG A 164 19.04 0.76 -2.48
N LYS A 165 18.83 0.07 -3.60
CA LYS A 165 17.98 -1.12 -3.63
C LYS A 165 18.54 -2.23 -2.73
N LYS A 166 19.85 -2.45 -2.76
CA LYS A 166 20.53 -3.43 -1.90
C LYS A 166 20.32 -3.11 -0.43
N ILE A 167 20.55 -1.87 0.01
CA ILE A 167 20.38 -1.44 1.40
C ILE A 167 18.93 -1.61 1.87
N ILE A 168 17.94 -1.26 1.04
CA ILE A 168 16.52 -1.43 1.37
C ILE A 168 16.18 -2.91 1.60
N LEU A 169 16.65 -3.79 0.70
CA LEU A 169 16.40 -5.23 0.81
C LEU A 169 17.09 -5.81 2.05
N GLU A 170 18.33 -5.39 2.33
CA GLU A 170 19.08 -5.80 3.51
C GLU A 170 18.41 -5.34 4.80
N PHE A 171 17.95 -4.09 4.86
CA PHE A 171 17.22 -3.53 5.99
C PHE A 171 15.96 -4.34 6.31
N LEU A 172 15.11 -4.58 5.30
CA LEU A 172 13.86 -5.33 5.48
C LEU A 172 14.14 -6.79 5.89
N HIS A 173 15.13 -7.43 5.26
CA HIS A 173 15.55 -8.79 5.59
C HIS A 173 16.05 -8.90 7.03
N THR A 174 16.92 -7.98 7.46
CA THR A 174 17.47 -7.94 8.82
C THR A 174 16.35 -7.76 9.84
N CYS A 175 15.44 -6.80 9.62
CA CYS A 175 14.27 -6.62 10.46
C CYS A 175 13.41 -7.90 10.56
N SER A 176 13.23 -8.62 9.46
CA SER A 176 12.35 -9.80 9.39
C SER A 176 12.85 -10.99 10.24
N LYS A 177 14.17 -11.06 10.48
CA LYS A 177 14.80 -12.09 11.32
C LYS A 177 14.63 -11.82 12.82
N ILE A 178 14.37 -10.57 13.19
CA ILE A 178 14.25 -10.16 14.59
C ILE A 178 12.96 -10.73 15.20
N LYS A 179 13.12 -11.53 16.25
CA LYS A 179 12.01 -12.14 17.00
C LYS A 179 11.55 -11.31 18.19
N GLN A 180 12.43 -10.49 18.77
CA GLN A 180 12.12 -9.62 19.90
C GLN A 180 12.42 -8.18 19.51
N CYS A 181 11.43 -7.29 19.65
CA CYS A 181 11.58 -5.89 19.27
C CYS A 181 12.69 -5.22 20.08
N GLY A 182 13.68 -4.61 19.41
CA GLY A 182 14.78 -3.90 20.06
C GLY A 182 14.37 -2.59 20.74
N ARG A 183 13.10 -2.16 20.58
CA ARG A 183 12.57 -0.93 21.19
C ARG A 183 11.70 -1.20 22.42
N CYS A 184 10.68 -2.06 22.28
CA CYS A 184 9.72 -2.34 23.36
C CYS A 184 9.87 -3.72 23.99
N GLY A 185 10.76 -4.58 23.49
CA GLY A 185 10.98 -5.92 24.02
C GLY A 185 9.90 -6.96 23.66
N SER A 186 8.82 -6.57 22.99
CA SER A 186 7.73 -7.50 22.62
C SER A 186 8.18 -8.52 21.59
N PHE A 187 7.72 -9.77 21.74
CA PHE A 187 8.00 -10.82 20.76
C PHE A 187 7.06 -10.72 19.57
N SER A 188 7.63 -10.95 18.38
CA SER A 188 6.94 -10.84 17.12
C SER A 188 6.50 -12.19 16.59
N ALA A 189 5.23 -12.30 16.25
CA ALA A 189 4.68 -13.46 15.56
C ALA A 189 5.31 -13.65 14.17
N SER A 190 5.23 -14.87 13.66
CA SER A 190 5.63 -15.18 12.27
C SER A 190 4.41 -15.15 11.37
N PHE A 191 4.59 -14.74 10.12
CA PHE A 191 3.49 -14.58 9.15
C PHE A 191 3.63 -15.54 7.97
N LYS A 192 2.55 -16.25 7.66
CA LYS A 192 2.41 -17.12 6.48
C LYS A 192 1.49 -16.44 5.47
N LYS A 193 1.87 -16.43 4.19
CA LYS A 193 0.97 -16.01 3.11
C LYS A 193 0.33 -17.23 2.45
N GLU A 194 -0.85 -17.04 1.90
CA GLU A 194 -1.52 -17.97 0.98
C GLU A 194 -1.87 -17.19 -0.29
N GLY A 195 -1.26 -17.58 -1.42
CA GLY A 195 -1.32 -16.82 -2.66
C GLY A 195 -0.80 -15.38 -2.52
N TYR A 196 -1.62 -14.43 -3.03
CA TYR A 196 -1.40 -12.98 -2.98
C TYR A 196 -2.61 -12.24 -2.37
N SER A 197 -3.46 -12.95 -1.63
CA SER A 197 -4.72 -12.42 -1.09
C SER A 197 -4.88 -12.61 0.40
N LYS A 198 -4.18 -13.58 1.02
CA LYS A 198 -4.34 -13.88 2.44
C LYS A 198 -3.02 -13.89 3.20
N ILE A 199 -3.06 -13.33 4.41
CA ILE A 199 -1.96 -13.33 5.37
C ILE A 199 -2.48 -13.92 6.67
N PHE A 200 -1.74 -14.87 7.22
CA PHE A 200 -2.02 -15.51 8.48
C PHE A 200 -0.91 -15.26 9.49
N ARG A 201 -1.27 -14.79 10.68
CA ARG A 201 -0.40 -14.69 11.85
C ARG A 201 -0.36 -16.05 12.54
N LYS A 202 0.86 -16.57 12.69
CA LYS A 202 1.09 -17.74 13.54
C LYS A 202 1.08 -17.31 14.99
N GLN A 203 0.48 -18.13 15.84
CA GLN A 203 0.58 -17.96 17.26
C GLN A 203 2.06 -17.99 17.70
N LEU A 204 2.42 -17.16 18.67
CA LEU A 204 3.73 -17.24 19.30
C LEU A 204 3.92 -18.61 19.95
N SER A 205 5.14 -19.14 19.95
CA SER A 205 5.44 -20.36 20.73
C SER A 205 5.10 -20.13 22.20
N ILE A 206 4.64 -21.17 22.90
CA ILE A 206 4.34 -21.15 24.34
C ILE A 206 5.48 -20.50 25.14
N LYS A 207 6.75 -20.76 24.77
CA LYS A 207 7.92 -20.13 25.39
C LYS A 207 7.88 -18.60 25.29
N TYR A 208 7.61 -18.06 24.11
CA TYR A 208 7.56 -16.62 23.89
C TYR A 208 6.29 -15.98 24.45
N GLN A 209 5.16 -16.70 24.46
CA GLN A 209 3.93 -16.23 25.12
C GLN A 209 4.16 -16.00 26.61
N LYS A 210 4.78 -16.97 27.31
CA LYS A 210 5.11 -16.84 28.74
C LYS A 210 6.05 -15.65 29.00
N LEU A 211 7.16 -15.58 28.25
CA LEU A 211 8.12 -14.47 28.36
C LEU A 211 7.49 -13.10 28.09
N GLN A 212 6.55 -13.02 27.15
CA GLN A 212 5.84 -11.78 26.84
C GLN A 212 4.84 -11.40 27.94
N GLY A 213 4.10 -12.37 28.49
CA GLY A 213 3.22 -12.16 29.64
C GLY A 213 3.98 -11.62 30.85
N ASP A 214 5.13 -12.22 31.17
CA ASP A 214 6.00 -11.77 32.26
C ASP A 214 6.52 -10.35 32.02
N HIS A 215 6.82 -9.99 30.78
CA HIS A 215 7.27 -8.63 30.41
C HIS A 215 6.17 -7.58 30.61
N PHE A 216 4.93 -7.88 30.22
CA PHE A 216 3.77 -7.00 30.44
C PHE A 216 3.41 -6.84 31.92
N ILE A 217 3.53 -7.92 32.71
CA ILE A 217 3.30 -7.86 34.16
C ILE A 217 4.39 -7.00 34.83
N LYS A 218 5.66 -7.16 34.43
CA LYS A 218 6.78 -6.36 34.95
C LYS A 218 6.71 -4.89 34.53
N SER A 219 6.24 -4.57 33.33
CA SER A 219 6.08 -3.18 32.89
C SER A 219 4.92 -2.48 33.61
N ARG A 220 3.81 -3.18 33.87
CA ARG A 220 2.70 -2.66 34.70
C ARG A 220 3.15 -2.36 36.13
N LYS A 221 3.92 -3.26 36.77
CA LYS A 221 4.45 -3.03 38.13
C LYS A 221 5.43 -1.86 38.26
N ARG A 222 6.06 -1.41 37.16
CA ARG A 222 6.97 -0.25 37.16
C ARG A 222 6.27 1.09 36.96
N ASN A 223 5.04 1.08 36.43
CA ASN A 223 4.31 2.29 36.07
C ASN A 223 3.15 2.63 37.03
N SER A 224 3.01 1.92 38.15
CA SER A 224 2.05 2.24 39.22
C SER A 224 2.73 2.97 40.37
N PRO A 225 2.30 4.20 40.75
CA PRO A 225 2.53 4.71 42.10
C PRO A 225 1.82 3.78 43.09
N ALA A 226 2.42 3.56 44.26
CA ALA A 226 1.84 2.75 45.31
C ALA A 226 0.50 3.34 45.76
N GLU A 227 -0.60 2.65 45.49
CA GLU A 227 -1.78 2.58 46.36
C GLU A 227 -2.61 1.35 45.95
N GLU A 228 -2.77 0.45 46.91
CA GLU A 228 -3.55 -0.78 46.82
C GLU A 228 -5.05 -0.46 46.92
N ILE A 229 -5.84 -0.96 45.98
CA ILE A 229 -7.14 -1.56 46.33
C ILE A 229 -7.18 -2.92 45.64
N ILE A 230 -7.03 -3.94 46.48
CA ILE A 230 -7.33 -5.33 46.19
C ILE A 230 -8.85 -5.44 46.05
N SER A 231 -9.33 -5.83 44.88
CA SER A 231 -10.59 -6.57 44.76
C SER A 231 -10.26 -7.92 44.16
N GLU A 232 -10.06 -8.89 45.05
CA GLU A 232 -10.19 -10.31 44.76
C GLU A 232 -11.58 -10.53 44.17
N ASN A 233 -11.63 -10.92 42.90
CA ASN A 233 -12.65 -11.77 42.28
C ASN A 233 -12.36 -11.80 40.78
N ASP A 234 -11.62 -12.81 40.36
CA ASP A 234 -11.81 -13.49 39.09
C ASP A 234 -11.04 -14.80 39.22
N GLU A 235 -11.73 -15.81 39.78
CA GLU A 235 -11.34 -17.20 39.63
C GLU A 235 -11.20 -17.48 38.12
N VAL A 236 -9.95 -17.56 37.66
CA VAL A 236 -9.67 -18.01 36.30
C VAL A 236 -10.01 -19.49 36.24
N ASP A 237 -11.19 -19.76 35.71
CA ASP A 237 -11.67 -21.09 35.35
C ASP A 237 -10.63 -21.76 34.43
N ASN A 238 -9.76 -22.58 35.03
CA ASN A 238 -8.67 -23.31 34.37
C ASN A 238 -9.17 -24.52 33.55
N ASN A 239 -10.44 -24.51 33.14
CA ASN A 239 -11.08 -25.57 32.36
C ASN A 239 -11.80 -24.99 31.14
N THR A 240 -11.08 -24.31 30.26
CA THR A 240 -11.48 -24.24 28.86
C THR A 240 -10.55 -25.13 28.04
N THR A 241 -11.07 -26.31 27.74
CA THR A 241 -10.69 -27.21 26.65
C THR A 241 -9.79 -26.56 25.61
N SER A 242 -8.63 -27.17 25.38
CA SER A 242 -7.69 -26.86 24.30
C SER A 242 -8.42 -26.69 22.97
N SER A 243 -8.79 -25.45 22.64
CA SER A 243 -9.36 -25.17 21.33
C SER A 243 -8.25 -25.43 20.29
N LYS A 244 -8.59 -26.09 19.18
CA LYS A 244 -7.66 -26.34 18.07
C LYS A 244 -7.27 -24.99 17.43
N PHE A 245 -6.28 -24.31 17.97
CA PHE A 245 -5.93 -22.95 17.56
C PHE A 245 -5.18 -22.94 16.21
N GLY A 246 -5.91 -22.65 15.13
CA GLY A 246 -5.37 -22.37 13.79
C GLY A 246 -4.66 -21.01 13.72
N ASN A 247 -3.96 -20.75 12.62
CA ASN A 247 -3.34 -19.43 12.38
C ASN A 247 -4.43 -18.35 12.22
N GLU A 248 -4.23 -17.18 12.81
CA GLU A 248 -5.17 -16.05 12.75
C GLU A 248 -5.08 -15.36 11.38
N PHE A 249 -6.23 -15.12 10.73
CA PHE A 249 -6.28 -14.37 9.47
C PHE A 249 -6.18 -12.86 9.75
N ILE A 250 -5.22 -12.18 9.11
CA ILE A 250 -5.11 -10.73 9.16
C ILE A 250 -5.89 -10.13 7.98
N THR A 251 -6.93 -9.36 8.32
CA THR A 251 -7.70 -8.61 7.33
C THR A 251 -6.88 -7.45 6.77
N PRO A 252 -7.14 -7.00 5.52
CA PRO A 252 -6.45 -5.84 4.97
C PRO A 252 -6.66 -4.57 5.82
N GLY A 253 -7.86 -4.38 6.38
CA GLY A 253 -8.16 -3.28 7.29
C GLY A 253 -7.26 -3.28 8.53
N ALA A 254 -7.15 -4.42 9.23
CA ALA A 254 -6.27 -4.53 10.40
C ALA A 254 -4.80 -4.28 10.05
N LEU A 255 -4.33 -4.78 8.89
CA LEU A 255 -2.96 -4.51 8.45
C LEU A 255 -2.76 -3.02 8.13
N ARG A 256 -3.75 -2.37 7.52
CA ARG A 256 -3.73 -0.94 7.19
C ARG A 256 -3.56 -0.10 8.44
N ASP A 257 -4.28 -0.40 9.52
CA ASP A 257 -4.16 0.33 10.78
C ASP A 257 -2.74 0.25 11.35
N HIS A 258 -2.11 -0.93 11.29
CA HIS A 258 -0.71 -1.07 11.68
C HIS A 258 0.24 -0.26 10.81
N PHE A 259 0.03 -0.25 9.49
CA PHE A 259 0.87 0.52 8.58
C PHE A 259 0.66 2.03 8.74
N LEU A 260 -0.56 2.51 8.97
CA LEU A 260 -0.82 3.92 9.22
C LEU A 260 -0.05 4.40 10.45
N LYS A 261 -0.10 3.65 11.56
CA LYS A 261 0.66 3.97 12.78
C LYS A 261 2.17 3.96 12.53
N LEU A 262 2.68 2.97 11.79
CA LEU A 262 4.10 2.94 11.39
C LEU A 262 4.51 4.18 10.60
N PHE A 263 3.71 4.57 9.59
CA PHE A 263 4.05 5.68 8.71
C PHE A 263 3.99 7.04 9.42
N VAL A 264 3.23 7.14 10.51
CA VAL A 264 3.28 8.29 11.43
C VAL A 264 4.55 8.24 12.27
N ASN A 265 4.82 7.10 12.91
CA ASN A 265 5.93 6.93 13.85
C ASN A 265 7.32 6.98 13.20
N GLU A 266 7.45 6.48 11.97
CA GLU A 266 8.72 6.29 11.24
C GLU A 266 8.66 7.00 9.87
N SER A 267 8.00 8.15 9.81
CA SER A 267 7.69 8.89 8.58
C SER A 267 8.90 9.15 7.67
N GLU A 268 10.03 9.53 8.26
CA GLU A 268 11.28 9.80 7.54
C GLU A 268 11.81 8.52 6.87
N LEU A 269 11.91 7.42 7.62
CA LEU A 269 12.43 6.16 7.10
C LEU A 269 11.47 5.54 6.09
N CYS A 270 10.15 5.54 6.35
CA CYS A 270 9.14 5.11 5.39
C CYS A 270 9.22 5.92 4.08
N THR A 271 9.42 7.23 4.16
CA THR A 271 9.65 8.07 2.98
C THR A 271 10.91 7.62 2.23
N MET A 272 12.01 7.37 2.94
CA MET A 272 13.24 6.88 2.31
C MET A 272 13.14 5.46 1.76
N LEU A 273 12.24 4.61 2.24
CA LEU A 273 12.05 3.26 1.69
C LEU A 273 11.21 3.28 0.41
N TYR A 274 10.17 4.10 0.36
CA TYR A 274 9.15 4.03 -0.70
C TYR A 274 9.12 5.25 -1.64
N CYS A 275 9.88 6.31 -1.35
CA CYS A 275 10.08 7.45 -2.23
C CYS A 275 11.54 7.57 -2.64
N ALA A 276 11.81 7.43 -3.94
CA ALA A 276 13.10 7.77 -4.54
C ALA A 276 13.15 9.22 -5.06
N GLN A 277 12.03 9.94 -4.96
CA GLN A 277 11.88 11.32 -5.44
C GLN A 277 12.64 12.28 -4.50
N GLY A 278 13.91 12.47 -4.86
CA GLY A 278 14.93 13.22 -4.12
C GLY A 278 16.33 12.81 -4.59
N LEU A 279 16.51 11.53 -4.93
CA LEU A 279 17.74 11.01 -5.53
C LEU A 279 18.09 11.73 -6.85
N LEU A 280 17.05 12.05 -7.62
CA LEU A 280 17.16 12.68 -8.94
C LEU A 280 17.26 14.21 -8.86
N SER A 281 16.68 14.85 -7.84
CA SER A 281 16.66 16.32 -7.75
C SER A 281 18.05 16.88 -7.47
N ASP A 282 18.79 16.26 -6.56
CA ASP A 282 20.05 16.80 -6.06
C ASP A 282 21.21 16.41 -6.99
N VAL A 283 21.18 15.19 -7.54
CA VAL A 283 22.19 14.73 -8.51
C VAL A 283 22.03 15.40 -9.87
N MET A 284 20.80 15.74 -10.28
CA MET A 284 20.53 16.38 -11.58
C MET A 284 20.16 17.86 -11.51
N GLY A 285 20.20 18.50 -10.34
CA GLY A 285 20.02 19.95 -10.16
C GLY A 285 18.60 20.48 -10.43
N PHE A 286 17.56 19.68 -10.22
CA PHE A 286 16.18 20.05 -10.55
C PHE A 286 15.37 20.48 -9.32
N ARG A 287 14.80 21.69 -9.36
CA ARG A 287 13.77 22.14 -8.40
C ARG A 287 12.46 21.41 -8.68
N HIS A 288 12.06 20.51 -7.78
CA HIS A 288 10.73 19.89 -7.81
C HIS A 288 9.77 20.59 -6.84
N LYS A 289 8.47 20.57 -7.14
CA LYS A 289 7.42 20.74 -6.12
C LYS A 289 7.66 19.70 -5.01
N SER A 290 7.35 20.07 -3.77
CA SER A 290 7.50 19.20 -2.59
C SER A 290 7.04 17.77 -2.91
N PRO A 291 7.87 16.74 -2.62
CA PRO A 291 7.50 15.36 -2.92
C PRO A 291 6.18 15.04 -2.21
N LYS A 292 5.27 14.38 -2.95
CA LYS A 292 4.01 13.92 -2.36
C LYS A 292 4.35 12.95 -1.23
N ALA A 293 3.85 13.25 -0.03
CA ALA A 293 4.13 12.44 1.16
C ALA A 293 3.74 10.98 0.90
N VAL A 294 4.63 10.06 1.28
CA VAL A 294 4.40 8.63 1.15
C VAL A 294 3.33 8.20 2.15
N ASN A 295 2.31 7.49 1.70
CA ASN A 295 1.21 7.03 2.54
C ASN A 295 1.10 5.50 2.50
N ALA A 296 0.84 4.89 3.68
CA ALA A 296 0.51 3.47 3.84
C ALA A 296 -0.63 3.00 2.93
N ASN A 297 -1.52 3.91 2.52
CA ASN A 297 -2.62 3.63 1.61
C ASN A 297 -2.18 3.03 0.26
N MET A 298 -0.92 3.21 -0.18
CA MET A 298 -0.44 2.60 -1.42
C MET A 298 -0.55 1.06 -1.43
N PHE A 299 -0.52 0.43 -0.23
CA PHE A 299 -0.58 -1.02 -0.06
C PHE A 299 -2.00 -1.58 -0.14
N PHE A 300 -3.01 -0.71 -0.24
CA PHE A 300 -4.42 -1.06 -0.21
C PHE A 300 -5.16 -0.39 -1.37
N ILE A 301 -6.32 -0.95 -1.71
CA ILE A 301 -7.24 -0.39 -2.71
C ILE A 301 -8.59 -0.26 -2.05
N ASP A 302 -9.10 0.97 -1.97
CA ASP A 302 -10.48 1.27 -1.56
C ASP A 302 -11.37 1.52 -2.78
N VAL A 303 -10.78 2.01 -3.88
CA VAL A 303 -11.48 2.44 -5.07
C VAL A 303 -10.78 1.88 -6.31
N VAL A 304 -11.53 1.25 -7.20
CA VAL A 304 -11.03 0.74 -8.48
C VAL A 304 -11.44 1.72 -9.57
N ALA A 305 -10.47 2.28 -10.29
CA ALA A 305 -10.75 3.11 -11.46
C ALA A 305 -11.29 2.25 -12.61
N VAL A 306 -12.40 2.69 -13.22
CA VAL A 306 -12.99 2.07 -14.41
C VAL A 306 -12.55 2.86 -15.63
N PRO A 307 -11.81 2.25 -16.58
CA PRO A 307 -11.42 2.95 -17.80
C PRO A 307 -12.62 3.41 -18.62
N PRO A 308 -12.50 4.49 -19.40
CA PRO A 308 -13.53 4.92 -20.33
C PRO A 308 -14.01 3.84 -21.31
N THR A 309 -15.25 3.94 -21.76
CA THR A 309 -15.90 2.99 -22.70
C THR A 309 -15.07 2.73 -23.95
N ARG A 310 -14.42 3.76 -24.52
CA ARG A 310 -13.58 3.63 -25.71
C ARG A 310 -12.36 2.71 -25.56
N PHE A 311 -11.90 2.49 -24.33
CA PHE A 311 -10.78 1.58 -24.02
C PHE A 311 -11.27 0.18 -23.64
N ARG A 312 -12.59 -0.01 -23.58
CA ARG A 312 -13.27 -1.28 -23.30
C ARG A 312 -14.40 -1.52 -24.32
N PRO A 313 -14.18 -1.39 -25.64
CA PRO A 313 -15.27 -1.52 -26.60
C PRO A 313 -15.83 -2.95 -26.61
N ALA A 314 -17.13 -3.09 -26.84
CA ALA A 314 -17.74 -4.38 -27.11
C ALA A 314 -17.36 -4.88 -28.52
N ASN A 315 -17.23 -6.19 -28.66
CA ASN A 315 -16.91 -6.84 -29.94
C ASN A 315 -18.21 -7.30 -30.60
N ILE A 316 -18.53 -6.81 -31.79
CA ILE A 316 -19.71 -7.25 -32.54
C ILE A 316 -19.26 -8.32 -33.54
N VAL A 317 -19.72 -9.56 -33.35
CA VAL A 317 -19.42 -10.69 -34.23
C VAL A 317 -20.73 -11.31 -34.70
N HIS A 318 -20.99 -11.28 -36.02
CA HIS A 318 -22.21 -11.83 -36.64
C HIS A 318 -23.50 -11.37 -35.93
N ASP A 319 -23.67 -10.05 -35.78
CA ASP A 319 -24.80 -9.37 -35.11
C ASP A 319 -24.98 -9.69 -33.61
N LYS A 320 -24.04 -10.43 -33.00
CA LYS A 320 -24.00 -10.62 -31.54
C LYS A 320 -22.96 -9.71 -30.93
N THR A 321 -23.40 -8.88 -29.98
CA THR A 321 -22.52 -8.08 -29.14
C THR A 321 -21.90 -8.98 -28.07
N MET A 322 -20.59 -9.20 -28.17
CA MET A 322 -19.78 -9.83 -27.15
C MET A 322 -19.11 -8.77 -26.28
N GLU A 323 -19.10 -9.03 -24.98
CA GLU A 323 -18.55 -8.12 -23.99
C GLU A 323 -17.02 -8.05 -24.05
N ASN A 324 -16.45 -6.91 -23.64
CA ASN A 324 -15.01 -6.75 -23.50
C ASN A 324 -14.48 -7.63 -22.35
N PRO A 325 -13.37 -8.37 -22.52
CA PRO A 325 -12.80 -9.19 -21.45
C PRO A 325 -12.47 -8.43 -20.16
N GLN A 326 -12.12 -7.14 -20.26
CA GLN A 326 -11.89 -6.32 -19.07
C GLN A 326 -13.16 -6.16 -18.22
N ASN A 327 -14.33 -6.09 -18.86
CA ASN A 327 -15.61 -5.95 -18.18
C ASN A 327 -15.98 -7.21 -17.41
N GLU A 328 -15.58 -8.39 -17.88
CA GLU A 328 -15.76 -9.63 -17.13
C GLU A 328 -15.16 -9.55 -15.71
N HIS A 329 -13.96 -8.97 -15.58
CA HIS A 329 -13.31 -8.79 -14.28
C HIS A 329 -14.01 -7.72 -13.43
N LEU A 330 -14.43 -6.60 -14.03
CA LEU A 330 -15.12 -5.53 -13.32
C LEU A 330 -16.50 -5.98 -12.82
N ILE A 331 -17.24 -6.76 -13.62
CA ILE A 331 -18.53 -7.37 -13.24
C ILE A 331 -18.34 -8.30 -12.05
N ARG A 332 -17.29 -9.13 -12.05
CA ARG A 332 -16.98 -9.99 -10.89
C ARG A 332 -16.72 -9.19 -9.63
N ILE A 333 -16.04 -8.04 -9.74
CA ILE A 333 -15.82 -7.12 -8.60
C ILE A 333 -17.14 -6.51 -8.13
N LEU A 334 -17.99 -6.03 -9.05
CA LEU A 334 -19.31 -5.47 -8.73
C LEU A 334 -20.23 -6.49 -8.05
N ASN A 335 -20.29 -7.71 -8.56
CA ASN A 335 -21.05 -8.81 -7.95
C ASN A 335 -20.52 -9.15 -6.55
N ALA A 336 -19.21 -9.22 -6.36
CA ALA A 336 -18.61 -9.47 -5.04
C ALA A 336 -18.93 -8.33 -4.05
N ARG A 337 -18.86 -7.07 -4.52
CA ARG A 337 -19.27 -5.89 -3.75
C ARG A 337 -20.73 -5.99 -3.34
N GLN A 338 -21.65 -6.26 -4.26
CA GLN A 338 -23.08 -6.37 -3.95
C GLN A 338 -23.37 -7.51 -2.97
N GLY A 339 -22.71 -8.67 -3.16
CA GLY A 339 -22.81 -9.79 -2.23
C GLY A 339 -22.35 -9.42 -0.82
N PHE A 340 -21.25 -8.68 -0.70
CA PHE A 340 -20.75 -8.19 0.59
C PHE A 340 -21.73 -7.21 1.25
N LEU A 341 -22.25 -6.24 0.50
CA LEU A 341 -23.21 -5.25 1.01
C LEU A 341 -24.50 -5.92 1.49
N ASN A 342 -25.03 -6.88 0.72
CA ASN A 342 -26.22 -7.65 1.09
C ASN A 342 -25.99 -8.47 2.37
N TYR A 343 -24.79 -9.06 2.52
CA TYR A 343 -24.43 -9.80 3.73
C TYR A 343 -24.32 -8.87 4.95
N ALA A 344 -23.68 -7.69 4.78
CA ALA A 344 -23.55 -6.70 5.84
C ALA A 344 -24.91 -6.15 6.28
N ALA A 345 -25.84 -5.89 5.34
CA ALA A 345 -27.20 -5.46 5.65
C ALA A 345 -27.94 -6.49 6.53
N LYS A 346 -27.90 -7.77 6.14
CA LYS A 346 -28.50 -8.87 6.93
C LYS A 346 -27.92 -8.98 8.34
N MET A 347 -26.61 -8.78 8.50
CA MET A 347 -25.97 -8.83 9.81
C MET A 347 -26.35 -7.66 10.73
N ASN A 348 -26.68 -6.50 10.15
CA ASN A 348 -27.16 -5.35 10.92
C ASN A 348 -28.63 -5.50 11.32
N GLU A 349 -29.45 -6.19 10.53
CA GLU A 349 -30.85 -6.50 10.86
C GLU A 349 -31.00 -7.55 11.96
N CYS A 350 -29.98 -8.40 12.18
CA CYS A 350 -29.96 -9.41 13.25
C CYS A 350 -29.46 -8.90 14.61
N LYS A 351 -29.03 -7.64 14.71
CA LYS A 351 -28.63 -6.98 15.96
C LYS A 351 -29.75 -6.07 16.44
#